data_AF-A0A178MMY5-F1
#
_entry.id   AF-A0A178MMY5-F1
#
_cell.length_a   1.000
_cell.length_b   1.000
_cell.length_c   1.000
_cell.angle_alpha   90.00
_cell.angle_beta   90.00
_cell.angle_gamma   90.00
#
_symmetry.space_group_name_H-M   'P 1'
#
loop_
_entity.id
_entity.type
_entity.pdbx_description
1 polymer ?
#
loop_
_entity_poly.entity_id
_entity_poly.type
_entity_poly.pdbx_seq_one_letter_code
_entity_poly.pdbx_strand_id
1 'polypeptide(L)'
;MHPLRPVAFALIVLVLAGCADGGAFVDRNYTVMSVKKQKLPGYNGQVLVCYDDKTPLAKRDELAGEACEVYGLKSMLVLEQKWQCRVTKPHQATYACYDPEMRMADGRYVNPFSGSQVNAWAQEQGKAPAE
;
A
#
# COMPACT_ATOMS: atom_id res chain seq x y z
N MET A 1 2.68 46.48 36.37
CA MET A 1 3.41 46.11 35.14
C MET A 1 4.21 44.84 35.44
N HIS A 2 3.66 43.66 35.17
CA HIS A 2 4.37 42.39 35.37
C HIS A 2 4.97 41.95 34.02
N PRO A 3 6.27 41.65 33.93
CA PRO A 3 6.88 41.15 32.71
C PRO A 3 6.45 39.69 32.52
N LEU A 4 5.41 39.47 31.73
CA LEU A 4 5.06 38.17 31.21
C LEU A 4 6.19 37.73 30.26
N ARG A 5 7.07 36.89 30.82
CA ARG A 5 8.23 36.27 30.19
C ARG A 5 7.88 35.64 28.83
N PRO A 6 8.67 35.86 27.77
CA PRO A 6 8.38 35.44 26.40
C PRO A 6 8.76 33.97 26.13
N VAL A 7 8.49 33.07 27.08
CA VAL A 7 8.90 31.66 26.98
C VAL A 7 7.81 30.78 26.32
N ALA A 8 6.58 31.28 26.22
CA ALA A 8 5.46 30.51 25.66
C ALA A 8 5.47 30.37 24.14
N PHE A 9 6.26 31.15 23.40
CA PHE A 9 6.26 31.11 21.93
C PHE A 9 7.21 30.07 21.31
N ALA A 10 8.17 29.52 22.07
CA ALA A 10 9.12 28.55 21.51
C ALA A 10 8.59 27.11 21.42
N LEU A 11 7.51 26.78 22.14
CA LEU A 11 6.98 25.41 22.20
C LEU A 11 5.93 25.07 21.13
N ILE A 12 5.34 26.08 20.47
CA ILE A 12 4.28 25.85 19.47
C ILE A 12 4.87 25.46 18.10
N VAL A 13 6.12 25.81 17.82
CA VAL A 13 6.75 25.51 16.51
C VAL A 13 7.13 24.02 16.36
N LEU A 14 7.37 23.31 17.47
CA LEU A 14 7.68 21.86 17.43
C LEU A 14 6.46 20.98 17.12
N VAL A 15 5.24 21.46 17.34
CA VAL A 15 4.01 20.69 17.06
C VAL A 15 3.57 20.82 15.60
N LEU A 16 4.03 21.85 14.89
CA LEU A 16 3.68 22.08 13.48
C LEU A 16 4.67 21.47 12.47
N ALA A 17 5.81 20.94 12.93
CA ALA A 17 6.73 20.16 12.08
C ALA A 17 6.25 18.70 11.85
N GLY A 18 5.25 18.24 12.61
CA GLY A 18 4.73 16.87 12.52
C GLY A 18 3.59 16.65 11.50
N CYS A 19 3.17 17.68 10.76
CA CYS A 19 2.01 17.60 9.86
C CYS A 19 2.34 17.73 8.36
N ALA A 20 3.62 17.75 8.01
CA ALA A 20 4.07 17.42 6.66
C ALA A 20 4.93 16.17 6.79
N ASP A 21 4.29 15.03 7.09
CA ASP A 21 4.98 13.74 7.13
C ASP A 21 5.42 13.41 5.70
N GLY A 22 6.59 13.93 5.33
CA GLY A 22 7.35 13.50 4.17
C GLY A 22 7.94 12.12 4.43
N GLY A 23 7.17 11.20 4.98
CA GLY A 23 7.47 9.80 5.20
C GLY A 23 7.12 8.96 3.97
N ALA A 24 7.31 7.66 4.07
CA ALA A 24 6.85 6.75 3.03
C ALA A 24 5.33 6.82 2.88
N PHE A 25 4.83 6.58 1.67
CA PHE A 25 3.40 6.65 1.39
C PHE A 25 3.00 5.63 0.32
N VAL A 26 1.73 5.24 0.35
CA VAL A 26 1.13 4.42 -0.72
C VAL A 26 0.85 5.30 -1.93
N ASP A 27 1.48 5.02 -3.07
CA ASP A 27 1.23 5.74 -4.30
C ASP A 27 -0.12 5.34 -4.91
N ARG A 28 -1.02 6.32 -4.95
CA ARG A 28 -2.39 6.17 -5.48
C ARG A 28 -2.57 6.84 -6.85
N ASN A 29 -1.47 7.33 -7.45
CA ASN A 29 -1.50 8.19 -8.63
C ASN A 29 -1.92 7.49 -9.93
N TYR A 30 -2.02 6.16 -9.98
CA TYR A 30 -2.34 5.39 -11.19
C TYR A 30 -3.85 5.21 -11.47
N THR A 31 -4.67 6.22 -11.15
CA THR A 31 -6.14 6.05 -11.23
C THR A 31 -6.88 7.14 -11.98
N VAL A 32 -6.56 7.32 -13.27
CA VAL A 32 -7.53 7.90 -14.22
C VAL A 32 -8.01 6.79 -15.14
N MET A 33 -8.85 5.89 -14.61
CA MET A 33 -9.80 5.14 -15.44
C MET A 33 -11.17 5.24 -14.79
N SER A 34 -11.97 6.15 -15.33
CA SER A 34 -13.38 6.33 -15.04
C SER A 34 -14.13 5.00 -15.23
N VAL A 35 -14.45 4.29 -14.15
CA VAL A 35 -15.56 3.34 -14.12
C VAL A 35 -16.22 3.39 -12.75
N LYS A 36 -17.41 3.99 -12.69
CA LYS A 36 -18.34 3.89 -11.56
C LYS A 36 -18.52 2.40 -11.24
N LYS A 37 -18.14 1.97 -10.03
CA LYS A 37 -18.32 0.62 -9.42
C LYS A 37 -17.10 -0.30 -9.31
N GLN A 38 -15.87 0.22 -9.24
CA GLN A 38 -14.80 -0.49 -8.51
C GLN A 38 -14.42 0.32 -7.27
N LYS A 39 -14.33 -0.34 -6.10
CA LYS A 39 -14.07 0.33 -4.81
C LYS A 39 -12.79 1.17 -4.80
N LEU A 40 -11.85 0.93 -5.72
CA LEU A 40 -10.90 1.91 -6.25
C LEU A 40 -10.74 1.59 -7.76
N PRO A 41 -10.84 2.56 -8.68
CA PRO A 41 -10.55 2.29 -10.09
C PRO A 41 -9.09 1.80 -10.26
N GLY A 42 -8.77 1.06 -11.32
CA GLY A 42 -7.38 0.70 -11.67
C GLY A 42 -6.64 -0.28 -10.73
N TYR A 43 -7.30 -0.80 -9.69
CA TYR A 43 -6.65 -1.69 -8.72
C TYR A 43 -6.57 -3.14 -9.23
N ASN A 44 -5.35 -3.59 -9.52
CA ASN A 44 -5.05 -4.92 -10.05
C ASN A 44 -4.58 -5.91 -8.96
N GLY A 45 -4.81 -5.60 -7.68
CA GLY A 45 -4.28 -6.36 -6.56
C GLY A 45 -2.84 -6.03 -6.18
N GLN A 46 -2.28 -4.94 -6.71
CA GLN A 46 -0.97 -4.45 -6.31
C GLN A 46 -1.04 -3.11 -5.60
N VAL A 47 -0.20 -2.96 -4.58
CA VAL A 47 -0.01 -1.72 -3.83
C VAL A 47 1.41 -1.25 -4.05
N LEU A 48 1.56 0.03 -4.35
CA LEU A 48 2.84 0.69 -4.52
C LEU A 48 3.15 1.54 -3.30
N VAL A 49 4.29 1.34 -2.67
CA VAL A 49 4.77 2.16 -1.55
C VAL A 49 6.04 2.87 -1.97
N CYS A 50 6.02 4.19 -1.87
CA CYS A 50 7.15 5.05 -2.15
C CYS A 50 7.86 5.43 -0.87
N TYR A 51 9.18 5.29 -0.86
CA TYR A 51 10.00 5.47 0.33
C TYR A 51 11.38 6.03 0.00
N ASP A 52 12.13 6.42 1.04
CA ASP A 52 13.53 6.83 0.95
C ASP A 52 14.43 5.91 1.78
N ASP A 53 15.75 6.07 1.65
CA ASP A 53 16.74 5.27 2.39
C ASP A 53 16.61 5.38 3.92
N LYS A 54 15.90 6.40 4.43
CA LYS A 54 15.69 6.61 5.87
C LYS A 54 14.44 5.91 6.39
N THR A 55 13.59 5.43 5.50
CA THR A 55 12.35 4.76 5.86
C THR A 55 12.64 3.38 6.43
N PRO A 56 12.19 3.06 7.66
CA PRO A 56 12.28 1.69 8.17
C PRO A 56 11.44 0.74 7.31
N LEU A 57 12.00 -0.42 6.95
CA LEU A 57 11.29 -1.43 6.15
C LEU A 57 9.95 -1.83 6.79
N ALA A 58 9.91 -1.95 8.12
CA ALA A 58 8.68 -2.25 8.85
C ALA A 58 7.59 -1.19 8.61
N LYS A 59 7.95 0.09 8.51
CA LYS A 59 6.97 1.17 8.23
C LYS A 59 6.44 1.07 6.80
N ARG A 60 7.30 0.76 5.85
CA ARG A 60 6.94 0.52 4.45
C ARG A 60 6.00 -0.69 4.32
N ASP A 61 6.31 -1.79 5.01
CA ASP A 61 5.50 -3.01 5.00
C ASP A 61 4.14 -2.82 5.71
N GLU A 62 4.10 -2.06 6.81
CA GLU A 62 2.89 -1.66 7.52
C GLU A 62 1.94 -0.88 6.60
N LEU A 63 2.45 0.12 5.87
CA LEU A 63 1.66 0.91 4.92
C LEU A 63 1.04 0.04 3.81
N ALA A 64 1.78 -0.95 3.32
CA ALA A 64 1.23 -1.91 2.35
C ALA A 64 0.16 -2.81 2.98
N GLY A 65 0.39 -3.26 4.22
CA GLY A 65 -0.56 -4.05 5.01
C GLY A 65 -1.88 -3.32 5.21
N GLU A 66 -1.83 -2.09 5.72
CA GLU A 66 -3.01 -1.23 5.91
C GLU A 66 -3.79 -1.04 4.60
N ALA A 67 -3.09 -0.87 3.47
CA ALA A 67 -3.73 -0.72 2.17
C ALA A 67 -4.42 -2.02 1.68
N CYS A 68 -3.82 -3.19 1.90
CA CYS A 68 -4.45 -4.47 1.56
C CYS A 68 -5.61 -4.82 2.51
N GLU A 69 -5.53 -4.44 3.79
CA GLU A 69 -6.51 -4.77 4.82
C GLU A 69 -7.88 -4.13 4.55
N VAL A 70 -7.93 -3.00 3.84
CA VAL A 70 -9.18 -2.41 3.33
C VAL A 70 -10.02 -3.42 2.52
N TYR A 71 -9.37 -4.44 1.95
CA TYR A 71 -9.99 -5.53 1.18
C TYR A 71 -10.07 -6.85 1.96
N GLY A 72 -9.67 -6.90 3.23
CA GLY A 72 -9.54 -8.13 4.01
C GLY A 72 -8.37 -9.01 3.55
N LEU A 73 -7.40 -8.45 2.84
CA LEU A 73 -6.26 -9.17 2.25
C LEU A 73 -4.96 -8.89 3.01
N LYS A 74 -3.98 -9.77 2.83
CA LYS A 74 -2.61 -9.57 3.33
C LYS A 74 -1.68 -9.02 2.25
N SER A 75 -0.64 -8.29 2.65
CA SER A 75 0.40 -7.81 1.74
C SER A 75 1.58 -8.78 1.66
N MET A 76 2.18 -8.90 0.48
CA MET A 76 3.47 -9.55 0.26
C MET A 76 4.31 -8.71 -0.68
N LEU A 77 5.56 -8.42 -0.30
CA LEU A 77 6.50 -7.71 -1.17
C LEU A 77 6.80 -8.57 -2.41
N VAL A 78 6.66 -7.97 -3.59
CA VAL A 78 6.91 -8.62 -4.88
C VAL A 78 8.17 -8.07 -5.53
N LEU A 79 8.35 -6.76 -5.47
CA LEU A 79 9.42 -6.08 -6.17
C LEU A 79 9.87 -4.83 -5.40
N GLU A 80 11.17 -4.60 -5.39
CA GLU A 80 11.77 -3.38 -4.88
C GLU A 80 12.63 -2.74 -5.98
N GLN A 81 12.46 -1.44 -6.20
CA GLN A 81 13.18 -0.67 -7.21
C GLN A 81 13.64 0.67 -6.65
N LYS A 82 14.86 1.08 -7.00
CA LYS A 82 15.40 2.37 -6.58
C LYS A 82 15.16 3.44 -7.64
N TRP A 83 14.86 4.67 -7.19
CA TRP A 83 14.69 5.83 -8.06
C TRP A 83 13.56 5.70 -9.09
N GLN A 84 12.52 4.91 -8.77
CA GLN A 84 11.38 4.67 -9.65
C GLN A 84 10.08 5.34 -9.19
N CYS A 85 10.02 5.96 -8.00
CA CYS A 85 8.80 6.60 -7.53
C CYS A 85 8.77 8.14 -7.69
N ARG A 86 9.19 8.91 -6.69
CA ARG A 86 9.15 10.40 -6.71
C ARG A 86 10.47 10.99 -6.25
N VAL A 87 10.73 12.25 -6.59
CA VAL A 87 12.00 12.93 -6.24
C VAL A 87 12.30 12.89 -4.74
N THR A 88 11.31 13.10 -3.88
CA THR A 88 11.46 13.11 -2.41
C THR A 88 11.34 11.74 -1.73
N LYS A 89 10.87 10.74 -2.48
CA LYS A 89 10.68 9.33 -2.07
C LYS A 89 11.06 8.45 -3.25
N PRO A 90 12.37 8.33 -3.52
CA PRO A 90 12.85 7.83 -4.80
C PRO A 90 12.63 6.33 -4.97
N HIS A 91 12.63 5.57 -3.89
CA HIS A 91 12.48 4.12 -3.96
C HIS A 91 11.01 3.71 -3.98
N GLN A 92 10.79 2.55 -4.56
CA GLN A 92 9.50 2.01 -4.86
C GLN A 92 9.47 0.55 -4.42
N ALA A 93 8.47 0.18 -3.64
CA ALA A 93 8.19 -1.19 -3.28
C ALA A 93 6.79 -1.55 -3.76
N THR A 94 6.69 -2.62 -4.54
CA THR A 94 5.43 -3.15 -5.04
C THR A 94 5.06 -4.38 -4.22
N TYR A 95 3.85 -4.38 -3.70
CA TYR A 95 3.26 -5.47 -2.94
C TYR A 95 2.10 -6.07 -3.70
N ALA A 96 1.92 -7.38 -3.62
CA ALA A 96 0.67 -8.04 -3.97
C ALA A 96 -0.22 -8.11 -2.73
N CYS A 97 -1.49 -7.79 -2.90
CA CYS A 97 -2.53 -8.08 -1.93
C CYS A 97 -3.15 -9.43 -2.27
N TYR A 98 -3.08 -10.36 -1.32
CA TYR A 98 -3.47 -11.75 -1.53
C TYR A 98 -4.31 -12.27 -0.37
N ASP A 99 -5.13 -13.27 -0.66
CA ASP A 99 -5.82 -14.06 0.35
C ASP A 99 -4.92 -15.26 0.72
N PRO A 100 -4.54 -15.44 2.01
CA PRO A 100 -3.71 -16.57 2.44
C PRO A 100 -4.35 -17.94 2.18
N GLU A 101 -5.68 -18.02 2.09
CA GLU A 101 -6.42 -19.25 1.79
C GLU A 101 -6.52 -19.52 0.28
N MET A 102 -6.34 -18.49 -0.56
CA MET A 102 -6.29 -18.63 -2.01
C MET A 102 -4.86 -18.89 -2.48
N ARG A 103 -4.49 -20.18 -2.45
CA ARG A 103 -3.21 -20.70 -2.93
C ARG A 103 -3.44 -21.81 -3.94
N MET A 104 -2.63 -21.78 -5.00
CA MET A 104 -2.51 -22.92 -5.92
C MET A 104 -1.92 -24.12 -5.18
N ALA A 105 -2.11 -25.33 -5.71
CA ALA A 105 -1.57 -26.54 -5.09
C ALA A 105 -0.03 -26.51 -4.94
N ASP A 106 0.66 -25.79 -5.83
CA ASP A 106 2.12 -25.57 -5.81
C ASP A 106 2.58 -24.45 -4.86
N GLY A 107 1.65 -23.86 -4.09
CA GLY A 107 1.93 -22.79 -3.14
C GLY A 107 2.03 -21.40 -3.76
N ARG A 108 1.88 -21.25 -5.08
CA ARG A 108 1.79 -19.91 -5.70
C ARG A 108 0.56 -19.17 -5.19
N TYR A 109 0.73 -17.87 -4.94
CA TYR A 109 -0.39 -17.01 -4.59
C TYR A 109 -1.30 -16.82 -5.81
N VAL A 110 -2.60 -16.74 -5.53
CA VAL A 110 -3.61 -16.37 -6.51
C VAL A 110 -3.84 -14.87 -6.37
N ASN A 111 -3.76 -14.13 -7.47
CA ASN A 111 -4.23 -12.75 -7.47
C ASN A 111 -5.77 -12.75 -7.47
N PRO A 112 -6.44 -12.33 -6.38
CA PRO A 112 -7.91 -12.37 -6.30
C PRO A 112 -8.58 -11.38 -7.27
N PHE A 113 -7.82 -10.46 -7.88
CA PHE A 113 -8.29 -9.51 -8.88
C PHE A 113 -8.08 -10.00 -10.32
N SER A 114 -7.53 -11.21 -10.51
CA SER A 114 -7.32 -11.83 -11.82
C SER A 114 -8.33 -12.97 -12.02
N GLY A 115 -9.38 -12.74 -12.80
CA GLY A 115 -10.42 -13.73 -13.05
C GLY A 115 -9.89 -15.06 -13.61
N SER A 116 -8.86 -15.02 -14.47
CA SER A 116 -8.21 -16.25 -14.97
C SER A 116 -7.50 -17.03 -13.87
N GLN A 117 -6.81 -16.36 -12.93
CA GLN A 117 -6.15 -17.04 -11.81
C GLN A 117 -7.16 -17.58 -10.80
N VAL A 118 -8.23 -16.82 -10.52
CA VAL A 118 -9.31 -17.28 -9.64
C VAL A 118 -10.01 -18.50 -10.23
N ASN A 119 -10.27 -18.51 -11.54
CA ASN A 119 -10.88 -19.65 -12.21
C ASN A 119 -9.96 -20.89 -12.22
N ALA A 120 -8.66 -20.70 -12.48
CA ALA A 120 -7.70 -21.80 -12.40
C ALA A 120 -7.63 -22.39 -10.98
N TRP A 121 -7.58 -21.52 -9.95
CA TRP A 121 -7.64 -21.96 -8.57
C TRP A 121 -8.95 -22.69 -8.24
N ALA A 122 -10.10 -22.15 -8.63
CA ALA A 122 -11.40 -22.79 -8.38
C ALA A 122 -11.48 -24.19 -9.00
N GLN A 123 -10.97 -24.35 -10.22
CA GLN A 123 -10.86 -25.65 -10.90
C GLN A 123 -9.98 -26.64 -10.11
N GLU A 124 -8.83 -26.21 -9.60
CA GLU A 124 -7.98 -27.06 -8.74
C GLU A 124 -8.68 -27.46 -7.43
N GLN A 125 -9.53 -26.57 -6.88
CA GLN A 125 -10.31 -26.85 -5.68
C GLN A 125 -11.58 -27.68 -5.93
N GLY A 126 -11.85 -28.09 -7.17
CA GLY A 126 -13.09 -28.80 -7.55
C GLY A 126 -14.36 -27.93 -7.42
N LYS A 127 -14.19 -26.60 -7.37
CA LYS A 127 -15.29 -25.63 -7.32
C LYS A 127 -15.64 -25.23 -8.76
N ALA A 128 -16.93 -25.22 -9.10
CA ALA A 128 -17.38 -24.71 -10.39
C ALA A 128 -16.93 -23.25 -10.58
N PRO A 129 -16.59 -22.81 -11.81
CA PRO A 129 -16.14 -21.45 -12.05
C PRO A 129 -17.22 -20.45 -11.61
N ALA A 130 -16.80 -19.33 -11.02
CA ALA A 130 -17.69 -18.22 -10.74
C ALA A 130 -18.02 -17.52 -12.08
N GLU A 131 -19.29 -17.59 -12.49
CA GLU A 131 -19.83 -16.86 -13.66
C GLU A 131 -19.90 -15.35 -13.42
#